data_AF-A0A9W7FUP7-F1
#
_entry.id   AF-A0A9W7FUP7-F1
#
_cell.length_a   1.000
_cell.length_b   1.000
_cell.length_c   1.000
_cell.angle_alpha   90.00
_cell.angle_beta   90.00
_cell.angle_gamma   90.00
#
_symmetry.space_group_name_H-M   'P 1'
#
loop_
_entity.id
_entity.type
_entity.pdbx_description
1 polymer ?
#
loop_
_entity_poly.entity_id
_entity_poly.type
_entity_poly.pdbx_seq_one_letter_code
_entity_poly.pdbx_strand_id
1 'polypeptide(L)'
;MTTRTNLLLPSYVLSAVHAFAQVIVAFYNLLRFLSPIHLATELDDVHKCYYQCQCNGIEQTIYVMSSVMIVYFTIDLVLMYKTSSLSLSFVIHHFTFAFAAILQLAFNRSCFPYLWLSFGELSTLFLNARWYLKYHKNDVNTTKFIIVETLFAVTFFITRIVIYGLGLLHFFHYDKNIFNTTELWQITPFLFVGGYLLNAFWLAKIVGMMTKDMKHTSLYSTLSGVNIVVVMMVLWLALYRGSSTNTTAATTATPATTATLASTLVDVWERHTACEFDPNFKSVECTMATMTANPIVLHVPTMIGGNGTEEVEMFYKRNFIFANPEMKIELVSRTIGVSSIVDEMVLEFEHYAVVDWLAPSVKPTFKTIRFPLIAVVAFEGELIKSEHIYWDQAGVLLQMGVVKKSFRFVGDLTGAEQARLVPTNALLKRAGRAKSEESEESKESKESKESKESKESAGQEVGKSEL
;
A
#
# COMPACT_ATOMS: atom_id res chain seq x y z
N MET A 1 31.84 -40.30 3.88
CA MET A 1 30.70 -40.25 2.92
C MET A 1 29.36 -40.26 3.64
N THR A 2 29.15 -41.13 4.64
CA THR A 2 27.91 -41.27 5.44
C THR A 2 27.44 -40.00 6.17
N THR A 3 28.35 -39.20 6.73
CA THR A 3 28.00 -37.93 7.40
C THR A 3 27.49 -36.85 6.43
N ARG A 4 27.96 -36.85 5.17
CA ARG A 4 27.58 -35.86 4.15
C ARG A 4 26.15 -36.13 3.65
N THR A 5 25.81 -37.40 3.41
CA THR A 5 24.45 -37.82 3.03
C THR A 5 23.42 -37.60 4.14
N ASN A 6 23.80 -37.74 5.42
CA ASN A 6 22.89 -37.57 6.55
C ASN A 6 22.43 -36.11 6.77
N LEU A 7 23.19 -35.12 6.31
CA LEU A 7 22.85 -33.69 6.45
C LEU A 7 22.25 -33.08 5.18
N LEU A 8 22.52 -33.66 4.01
CA LEU A 8 21.92 -33.24 2.74
C LEU A 8 20.41 -33.51 2.69
N LEU A 9 19.95 -34.66 3.20
CA LEU A 9 18.54 -35.03 3.20
C LEU A 9 17.66 -34.06 4.03
N PRO A 10 18.02 -33.68 5.27
CA PRO A 10 17.32 -32.64 6.02
C PRO A 10 17.25 -31.29 5.29
N SER A 11 18.32 -30.87 4.61
CA SER A 11 18.34 -29.58 3.88
C SER A 11 17.34 -29.57 2.71
N TYR A 12 17.27 -30.62 1.89
CA TYR A 12 16.29 -30.69 0.80
C TYR A 12 14.85 -30.80 1.28
N VAL A 13 14.60 -31.56 2.35
CA VAL A 13 13.26 -31.66 2.95
C VAL A 13 12.84 -30.30 3.52
N LEU A 14 13.75 -29.63 4.24
CA LEU A 14 13.52 -28.29 4.76
C LEU A 14 13.22 -27.29 3.63
N SER A 15 14.01 -27.34 2.54
CA SER A 15 13.80 -26.53 1.34
C SER A 15 12.44 -26.78 0.69
N ALA A 16 12.02 -28.04 0.58
CA ALA A 16 10.71 -28.39 0.03
C ALA A 16 9.55 -27.89 0.91
N VAL A 17 9.65 -28.02 2.23
CA VAL A 17 8.64 -27.53 3.18
C VAL A 17 8.56 -26.01 3.12
N HIS A 18 9.70 -25.32 3.12
CA HIS A 18 9.78 -23.88 2.95
C HIS A 18 9.11 -23.42 1.65
N ALA A 19 9.52 -24.01 0.52
CA ALA A 19 8.99 -23.65 -0.79
C ALA A 19 7.47 -23.85 -0.86
N PHE A 20 6.95 -24.93 -0.28
CA PHE A 20 5.51 -25.20 -0.24
C PHE A 20 4.76 -24.14 0.58
N ALA A 21 5.26 -23.79 1.76
CA ALA A 21 4.67 -22.75 2.60
C ALA A 21 4.67 -21.39 1.90
N GLN A 22 5.78 -21.01 1.26
CA GLN A 22 5.91 -19.74 0.52
C GLN A 22 4.92 -19.65 -0.63
N VAL A 23 4.81 -20.71 -1.45
CA VAL A 23 3.91 -20.72 -2.62
C VAL A 23 2.44 -20.63 -2.21
N ILE A 24 2.03 -21.34 -1.15
CA ILE A 24 0.64 -21.27 -0.67
C ILE A 24 0.29 -19.86 -0.20
N VAL A 25 1.14 -19.27 0.64
CA VAL A 25 0.88 -17.93 1.18
C VAL A 25 0.92 -16.87 0.06
N ALA A 26 1.87 -16.99 -0.88
CA ALA A 26 1.94 -16.11 -2.04
C ALA A 26 0.70 -16.23 -2.93
N PHE A 27 0.20 -17.45 -3.16
CA PHE A 27 -1.03 -17.64 -3.94
C PHE A 27 -2.27 -17.10 -3.23
N TYR A 28 -2.39 -17.35 -1.92
CA TYR A 28 -3.48 -16.80 -1.10
C TYR A 28 -3.52 -15.27 -1.17
N ASN A 29 -2.37 -14.61 -1.02
CA ASN A 29 -2.28 -13.17 -1.10
C ASN A 29 -2.53 -12.64 -2.52
N LEU A 30 -2.05 -13.34 -3.56
CA LEU A 30 -2.33 -12.97 -4.96
C LEU A 30 -3.83 -12.97 -5.25
N LEU A 31 -4.57 -13.99 -4.81
CA LEU A 31 -6.02 -14.04 -5.00
C LEU A 31 -6.74 -12.89 -4.29
N ARG A 32 -6.27 -12.49 -3.11
CA ARG A 32 -6.81 -11.32 -2.41
C ARG A 32 -6.51 -10.02 -3.15
N PHE A 33 -5.30 -9.89 -3.70
CA PHE A 33 -4.95 -8.73 -4.52
C PHE A 33 -5.74 -8.64 -5.82
N LEU A 34 -6.11 -9.77 -6.42
CA LEU A 34 -6.96 -9.81 -7.62
C LEU A 34 -8.46 -9.75 -7.30
N SER A 35 -8.84 -9.66 -6.02
CA SER A 35 -10.25 -9.64 -5.64
C SER A 35 -10.91 -8.30 -6.03
N PRO A 36 -12.16 -8.31 -6.54
CA PRO A 36 -12.87 -7.09 -6.93
C PRO A 36 -13.03 -6.06 -5.80
N ILE A 37 -12.99 -6.51 -4.54
CA ILE A 37 -13.08 -5.67 -3.35
C ILE A 37 -11.87 -4.72 -3.23
N HIS A 38 -10.70 -5.12 -3.71
CA HIS A 38 -9.48 -4.27 -3.73
C HIS A 38 -9.32 -3.47 -5.03
N LEU A 39 -10.04 -3.83 -6.10
CA LEU A 39 -10.04 -3.05 -7.35
C LEU A 39 -10.94 -1.80 -7.29
N ALA A 40 -11.70 -1.61 -6.20
CA ALA A 40 -12.62 -0.48 -6.01
C ALA A 40 -12.02 0.67 -5.18
N THR A 41 -10.78 0.54 -4.68
CA THR A 41 -10.07 1.59 -3.92
C THR A 41 -9.16 2.39 -4.84
N GLU A 42 -9.06 3.71 -4.62
CA GLU A 42 -8.26 4.64 -5.44
C GLU A 42 -6.80 4.18 -5.65
N LEU A 43 -6.17 4.59 -6.77
CA LEU A 43 -4.81 4.16 -7.16
C LEU A 43 -3.74 4.41 -6.07
N ASP A 44 -3.95 5.43 -5.23
CA ASP A 44 -3.03 5.82 -4.16
C ASP A 44 -3.13 4.89 -2.93
N ASP A 45 -4.33 4.40 -2.63
CA ASP A 45 -4.54 3.35 -1.61
C ASP A 45 -3.93 2.02 -2.07
N VAL A 46 -4.05 1.73 -3.36
CA VAL A 46 -3.44 0.57 -4.00
C VAL A 46 -1.90 0.66 -3.92
N HIS A 47 -1.32 1.84 -4.14
CA HIS A 47 0.11 2.07 -4.01
C HIS A 47 0.62 1.90 -2.58
N LYS A 48 -0.04 2.54 -1.59
CA LYS A 48 0.28 2.39 -0.16
C LYS A 48 0.14 0.94 0.30
N CYS A 49 -0.90 0.26 -0.16
CA CYS A 49 -1.12 -1.16 0.09
C CYS A 49 0.01 -2.03 -0.49
N TYR A 50 0.33 -1.89 -1.78
CA TYR A 50 1.33 -2.72 -2.44
C TYR A 50 2.76 -2.48 -1.95
N TYR A 51 3.14 -1.22 -1.74
CA TYR A 51 4.56 -0.87 -1.53
C TYR A 51 4.88 -0.45 -0.10
N GLN A 52 3.90 0.03 0.65
CA GLN A 52 4.06 0.45 2.05
C GLN A 52 3.38 -0.50 3.03
N CYS A 53 2.87 -1.63 2.54
CA CYS A 53 2.28 -2.68 3.37
C CYS A 53 1.12 -2.21 4.25
N GLN A 54 0.43 -1.14 3.86
CA GLN A 54 -0.69 -0.56 4.61
C GLN A 54 -2.05 -1.12 4.14
N CYS A 55 -2.15 -2.45 3.96
CA CYS A 55 -3.41 -3.10 3.59
C CYS A 55 -4.04 -3.79 4.81
N ASN A 56 -5.34 -3.58 5.03
CA ASN A 56 -6.10 -4.33 6.04
C ASN A 56 -6.04 -5.85 5.77
N GLY A 57 -5.23 -6.57 6.56
CA GLY A 57 -5.22 -8.03 6.63
C GLY A 57 -4.27 -8.77 5.65
N ILE A 58 -3.49 -8.06 4.81
CA ILE A 58 -2.43 -8.68 3.96
C ILE A 58 -1.03 -8.53 4.60
N GLU A 59 -0.82 -7.47 5.37
CA GLU A 59 0.45 -7.21 6.07
C GLU A 59 0.88 -8.39 6.96
N GLN A 60 -0.06 -8.99 7.71
CA GLN A 60 0.24 -10.09 8.63
C GLN A 60 0.75 -11.35 7.90
N THR A 61 0.15 -11.71 6.77
CA THR A 61 0.57 -12.89 6.00
C THR A 61 1.93 -12.68 5.35
N ILE A 62 2.23 -11.46 4.91
CA ILE A 62 3.55 -11.10 4.37
C ILE A 62 4.62 -11.11 5.47
N TYR A 63 4.32 -10.61 6.67
CA TYR A 63 5.27 -10.69 7.80
C TYR A 63 5.61 -12.12 8.18
N VAL A 64 4.61 -13.00 8.25
CA VAL A 64 4.83 -14.44 8.49
C VAL A 64 5.71 -15.03 7.39
N MET A 65 5.41 -14.70 6.13
CA MET A 65 6.18 -15.17 4.97
C MET A 65 7.65 -14.75 5.02
N SER A 66 7.93 -13.47 5.27
CA SER A 66 9.28 -12.93 5.42
C SER A 66 10.02 -13.55 6.61
N SER A 67 9.34 -13.72 7.74
CA SER A 67 9.92 -14.34 8.93
C SER A 67 10.34 -15.79 8.67
N VAL A 68 9.48 -16.58 8.02
CA VAL A 68 9.78 -17.96 7.62
C VAL A 68 10.96 -18.01 6.65
N MET A 69 11.08 -17.04 5.74
CA MET A 69 12.18 -16.97 4.78
C MET A 69 13.53 -16.67 5.44
N ILE A 70 13.57 -15.74 6.40
CA ILE A 70 14.78 -15.44 7.18
C ILE A 70 15.24 -16.69 7.95
N VAL A 71 14.31 -17.37 8.62
CA VAL A 71 14.61 -18.59 9.37
C VAL A 71 15.14 -19.68 8.44
N TYR A 72 14.48 -19.91 7.30
CA TYR A 72 14.91 -20.90 6.32
C TYR A 72 16.33 -20.61 5.81
N PHE A 73 16.59 -19.42 5.27
CA PHE A 73 17.91 -19.10 4.73
C PHE A 73 19.02 -19.21 5.77
N THR A 74 18.73 -18.85 7.03
CA THR A 74 19.70 -18.98 8.11
C THR A 74 20.03 -20.46 8.39
N ILE A 75 19.00 -21.30 8.53
CA ILE A 75 19.18 -22.73 8.81
C ILE A 75 19.85 -23.44 7.63
N ASP A 76 19.41 -23.16 6.39
CA ASP A 76 19.95 -23.82 5.21
C ASP A 76 21.42 -23.44 4.97
N LEU A 77 21.80 -22.18 5.23
CA LEU A 77 23.20 -21.76 5.18
C LEU A 77 24.06 -22.52 6.20
N VAL A 78 23.56 -22.71 7.44
CA VAL A 78 24.25 -23.48 8.49
C VAL A 78 24.37 -24.96 8.12
N LEU A 79 23.31 -25.56 7.58
CA LEU A 79 23.31 -26.96 7.13
C LEU A 79 24.30 -27.16 5.97
N MET A 80 24.28 -26.27 4.98
CA MET A 80 25.17 -26.34 3.83
C MET A 80 26.64 -26.11 4.24
N TYR A 81 26.88 -25.27 5.25
CA TYR A 81 28.23 -25.05 5.80
C TYR A 81 28.79 -26.34 6.37
N LYS A 82 27.97 -27.06 7.13
CA LYS A 82 28.33 -28.38 7.68
C LYS A 82 28.53 -29.47 6.62
N THR A 83 27.95 -29.35 5.43
CA THR A 83 28.14 -30.32 4.32
C THR A 83 29.27 -29.96 3.36
N SER A 84 29.96 -28.82 3.59
CA SER A 84 31.03 -28.28 2.73
C SER A 84 30.61 -28.18 1.26
N SER A 85 29.39 -27.72 1.00
CA SER A 85 28.80 -27.64 -0.35
C SER A 85 28.44 -26.21 -0.77
N LEU A 86 29.02 -25.19 -0.11
CA LEU A 86 28.75 -23.79 -0.44
C LEU A 86 29.43 -23.40 -1.75
N SER A 87 28.62 -23.04 -2.72
CA SER A 87 29.07 -22.21 -3.83
C SER A 87 28.94 -20.74 -3.45
N LEU A 88 29.80 -19.88 -4.00
CA LEU A 88 29.73 -18.44 -3.79
C LEU A 88 28.36 -17.88 -4.24
N SER A 89 27.81 -18.36 -5.36
CA SER A 89 26.46 -17.96 -5.81
C SER A 89 25.37 -18.34 -4.82
N PHE A 90 25.49 -19.48 -4.13
CA PHE A 90 24.52 -19.91 -3.12
C PHE A 90 24.56 -19.00 -1.89
N VAL A 91 25.77 -18.66 -1.43
CA VAL A 91 25.99 -17.72 -0.32
C VAL A 91 25.38 -16.36 -0.62
N ILE A 92 25.74 -15.79 -1.78
CA ILE A 92 25.23 -14.47 -2.20
C ILE A 92 23.70 -14.50 -2.24
N HIS A 93 23.09 -15.53 -2.83
CA HIS A 93 21.63 -15.67 -2.85
C HIS A 93 21.01 -15.61 -1.45
N HIS A 94 21.50 -16.45 -0.53
CA HIS A 94 20.95 -16.55 0.82
C HIS A 94 21.07 -15.23 1.57
N PHE A 95 22.24 -14.58 1.50
CA PHE A 95 22.44 -13.29 2.13
C PHE A 95 21.57 -12.19 1.50
N THR A 96 21.50 -12.11 0.17
CA THR A 96 20.71 -11.10 -0.54
C THR A 96 19.23 -11.18 -0.16
N PHE A 97 18.62 -12.36 -0.21
CA PHE A 97 17.19 -12.50 0.05
C PHE A 97 16.85 -12.53 1.55
N ALA A 98 17.72 -13.06 2.42
CA ALA A 98 17.54 -12.92 3.87
C ALA A 98 17.63 -11.45 4.31
N PHE A 99 18.60 -10.71 3.78
CA PHE A 99 18.77 -9.29 4.12
C PHE A 99 17.62 -8.44 3.58
N ALA A 100 17.18 -8.68 2.34
CA ALA A 100 15.98 -8.03 1.82
C ALA A 100 14.76 -8.29 2.71
N ALA A 101 14.63 -9.49 3.31
CA ALA A 101 13.46 -9.87 4.10
C ALA A 101 13.46 -9.18 5.45
N ILE A 102 14.66 -9.01 6.03
CA ILE A 102 14.87 -8.20 7.22
C ILE A 102 14.49 -6.73 6.93
N LEU A 103 14.92 -6.17 5.80
CA LEU A 103 14.56 -4.80 5.42
C LEU A 103 13.06 -4.63 5.22
N GLN A 104 12.39 -5.60 4.58
CA GLN A 104 10.93 -5.60 4.43
C GLN A 104 10.24 -5.53 5.80
N LEU A 105 10.63 -6.39 6.75
CA LEU A 105 10.05 -6.43 8.09
C LEU A 105 10.35 -5.16 8.90
N ALA A 106 11.58 -4.66 8.82
CA ALA A 106 12.03 -3.52 9.62
C ALA A 106 11.41 -2.20 9.19
N PHE A 107 11.20 -2.00 7.88
CA PHE A 107 10.73 -0.73 7.33
C PHE A 107 9.29 -0.79 6.83
N ASN A 108 8.67 -1.97 6.85
CA ASN A 108 7.33 -2.22 6.34
C ASN A 108 7.14 -1.75 4.89
N ARG A 109 8.08 -2.11 4.01
CA ARG A 109 8.11 -1.69 2.61
C ARG A 109 8.24 -2.90 1.68
N SER A 110 7.91 -2.73 0.40
CA SER A 110 8.08 -3.76 -0.64
C SER A 110 7.22 -5.01 -0.48
N CYS A 111 6.01 -4.90 0.09
CA CYS A 111 5.11 -6.05 0.29
C CYS A 111 4.74 -6.79 -1.01
N PHE A 112 4.34 -6.06 -2.05
CA PHE A 112 4.01 -6.63 -3.34
C PHE A 112 5.24 -7.19 -4.06
N PRO A 113 6.41 -6.51 -4.06
CA PRO A 113 7.66 -7.13 -4.47
C PRO A 113 7.94 -8.49 -3.85
N TYR A 114 7.71 -8.60 -2.54
CA TYR A 114 7.88 -9.86 -1.81
C TYR A 114 6.95 -10.97 -2.30
N LEU A 115 5.75 -10.64 -2.76
CA LEU A 115 4.80 -11.61 -3.27
C LEU A 115 5.36 -12.36 -4.49
N TRP A 116 5.80 -11.63 -5.52
CA TRP A 116 6.32 -12.26 -6.73
C TRP A 116 7.70 -12.89 -6.53
N LEU A 117 8.47 -12.44 -5.53
CA LEU A 117 9.69 -13.15 -5.10
C LEU A 117 9.37 -14.55 -4.57
N SER A 118 8.38 -14.65 -3.67
CA SER A 118 7.96 -15.93 -3.09
C SER A 118 7.34 -16.87 -4.12
N PHE A 119 6.74 -16.37 -5.20
CA PHE A 119 6.33 -17.21 -6.34
C PHE A 119 7.52 -17.90 -7.03
N GLY A 120 8.73 -17.36 -6.92
CA GLY A 120 9.95 -18.01 -7.37
C GLY A 120 10.19 -19.38 -6.71
N GLU A 121 9.66 -19.61 -5.51
CA GLU A 121 9.81 -20.88 -4.79
C GLU A 121 9.05 -22.05 -5.42
N LEU A 122 8.12 -21.79 -6.35
CA LEU A 122 7.46 -22.85 -7.11
C LEU A 122 8.46 -23.73 -7.86
N SER A 123 9.52 -23.14 -8.43
CA SER A 123 10.57 -23.92 -9.11
C SER A 123 11.39 -24.76 -8.12
N THR A 124 11.51 -24.32 -6.87
CA THR A 124 12.27 -25.01 -5.81
C THR A 124 11.64 -26.36 -5.43
N LEU A 125 10.32 -26.50 -5.56
CA LEU A 125 9.63 -27.78 -5.38
C LEU A 125 10.14 -28.84 -6.38
N PHE A 126 10.23 -28.47 -7.65
CA PHE A 126 10.73 -29.37 -8.71
C PHE A 126 12.24 -29.59 -8.61
N LEU A 127 13.00 -28.59 -8.15
CA LEU A 127 14.42 -28.76 -7.84
C LEU A 127 14.63 -29.84 -6.78
N ASN A 128 13.89 -29.77 -5.66
CA ASN A 128 13.98 -30.77 -4.60
C ASN A 128 13.54 -32.17 -5.06
N ALA A 129 12.49 -32.26 -5.87
CA ALA A 129 12.09 -33.53 -6.50
C ALA A 129 13.20 -34.12 -7.40
N ARG A 130 13.89 -33.27 -8.17
CA ARG A 130 15.05 -33.67 -8.99
C ARG A 130 16.19 -34.21 -8.14
N TRP A 131 16.54 -33.53 -7.04
CA TRP A 131 17.57 -33.99 -6.11
C TRP A 131 17.20 -35.34 -5.48
N TYR A 132 15.93 -35.52 -5.08
CA TYR A 132 15.44 -36.78 -4.54
C TYR A 132 15.62 -37.95 -5.53
N LEU A 133 15.20 -37.77 -6.78
CA LEU A 133 15.34 -38.81 -7.81
C LEU A 133 16.81 -39.13 -8.11
N LYS A 134 17.66 -38.11 -8.22
CA LYS A 134 19.08 -38.28 -8.54
C LYS A 134 19.86 -38.97 -7.42
N TYR A 135 19.71 -38.52 -6.18
CA TYR A 135 20.59 -38.97 -5.08
C TYR A 135 20.02 -40.15 -4.30
N HIS A 136 18.70 -40.31 -4.24
CA HIS A 136 18.09 -41.38 -3.45
C HIS A 136 17.63 -42.56 -4.28
N LYS A 137 17.09 -42.32 -5.48
CA LYS A 137 16.62 -43.40 -6.35
C LYS A 137 17.64 -43.81 -7.41
N ASN A 138 18.75 -43.06 -7.54
CA ASN A 138 19.74 -43.18 -8.62
C ASN A 138 19.06 -43.21 -10.01
N ASP A 139 17.96 -42.48 -10.12
CA ASP A 139 16.95 -42.64 -11.17
C ASP A 139 17.15 -41.59 -12.26
N VAL A 140 18.38 -41.44 -12.75
CA VAL A 140 18.81 -40.31 -13.58
C VAL A 140 18.46 -40.43 -15.07
N ASN A 141 18.08 -41.63 -15.53
CA ASN A 141 17.80 -41.92 -16.95
C ASN A 141 16.34 -42.32 -17.22
N THR A 142 15.42 -42.10 -16.28
CA THR A 142 14.01 -42.42 -16.50
C THR A 142 13.20 -41.24 -17.01
N THR A 143 12.09 -41.56 -17.66
CA THR A 143 11.07 -40.59 -18.07
C THR A 143 10.63 -39.70 -16.92
N LYS A 144 10.56 -40.23 -15.69
CA LYS A 144 10.20 -39.44 -14.49
C LYS A 144 11.21 -38.34 -14.21
N PHE A 145 12.50 -38.63 -14.29
CA PHE A 145 13.55 -37.64 -14.09
C PHE A 145 13.51 -36.55 -15.17
N ILE A 146 13.36 -36.94 -16.43
CA ILE A 146 13.24 -36.00 -17.55
C ILE A 146 12.03 -35.06 -17.37
N ILE A 147 10.87 -35.60 -16.94
CA ILE A 147 9.68 -34.79 -16.66
C ILE A 147 9.96 -33.80 -15.54
N VAL A 148 10.50 -34.25 -14.40
CA VAL A 148 10.78 -33.37 -13.25
C VAL A 148 11.81 -32.30 -13.58
N GLU A 149 12.86 -32.65 -14.33
CA GLU A 149 13.88 -31.70 -14.79
C GLU A 149 13.30 -30.67 -15.76
N THR A 150 12.44 -31.10 -16.69
CA THR A 150 11.72 -30.20 -17.61
C THR A 150 10.80 -29.26 -16.83
N LEU A 151 10.03 -29.78 -15.88
CA LEU A 151 9.16 -28.98 -15.01
C LEU A 151 9.97 -27.97 -14.19
N PHE A 152 11.11 -28.38 -13.64
CA PHE A 152 12.03 -27.48 -12.96
C PHE A 152 12.50 -26.34 -13.88
N ALA A 153 12.97 -26.66 -15.08
CA ALA A 153 13.47 -25.64 -16.02
C ALA A 153 12.36 -24.67 -16.48
N VAL A 154 11.19 -25.18 -16.84
CA VAL A 154 10.05 -24.38 -17.28
C VAL A 154 9.55 -23.48 -16.15
N THR A 155 9.35 -24.03 -14.96
CA THR A 155 8.88 -23.23 -13.82
C THR A 155 9.93 -22.21 -13.39
N PHE A 156 11.22 -22.56 -13.40
CA PHE A 156 12.30 -21.60 -13.12
C PHE A 156 12.28 -20.43 -14.11
N PHE A 157 12.15 -20.70 -15.41
CA PHE A 157 12.07 -19.65 -16.43
C PHE A 157 10.84 -18.75 -16.20
N ILE A 158 9.66 -19.35 -16.05
CA ILE A 158 8.42 -18.58 -15.89
C ILE A 158 8.46 -17.73 -14.61
N THR A 159 8.76 -18.32 -13.45
CA THR A 159 8.62 -17.61 -12.18
C THR A 159 9.81 -16.70 -11.88
N ARG A 160 11.05 -17.13 -12.16
CA ARG A 160 12.26 -16.41 -11.75
C ARG A 160 12.85 -15.50 -12.82
N ILE A 161 12.41 -15.62 -14.08
CA ILE A 161 12.89 -14.77 -15.19
C ILE A 161 11.77 -13.90 -15.73
N VAL A 162 10.63 -14.49 -16.08
CA VAL A 162 9.50 -13.74 -16.64
C VAL A 162 8.76 -12.98 -15.54
N ILE A 163 8.18 -13.67 -14.57
CA ILE A 163 7.39 -13.04 -13.49
C ILE A 163 8.27 -12.11 -12.65
N TYR A 164 9.46 -12.56 -12.23
CA TYR A 164 10.42 -11.70 -11.53
C TYR A 164 10.75 -10.45 -12.37
N GLY A 165 11.11 -10.62 -13.65
CA GLY A 165 11.50 -9.50 -14.51
C GLY A 165 10.39 -8.48 -14.70
N LEU A 166 9.16 -8.95 -14.94
CA LEU A 166 7.97 -8.10 -14.99
C LEU A 166 7.69 -7.43 -13.64
N GLY A 167 7.87 -8.16 -12.54
CA GLY A 167 7.74 -7.64 -11.18
C GLY A 167 8.75 -6.53 -10.87
N LEU A 168 9.99 -6.64 -11.35
CA LEU A 168 11.01 -5.59 -11.27
C LEU A 168 10.63 -4.36 -12.09
N LEU A 169 10.20 -4.55 -13.34
CA LEU A 169 9.74 -3.45 -14.19
C LEU A 169 8.56 -2.71 -13.54
N HIS A 170 7.60 -3.48 -13.02
CA HIS A 170 6.46 -2.95 -12.27
C HIS A 170 6.92 -2.20 -11.01
N PHE A 171 7.85 -2.76 -10.24
CA PHE A 171 8.37 -2.14 -9.03
C PHE A 171 9.01 -0.77 -9.31
N PHE A 172 9.91 -0.69 -10.29
CA PHE A 172 10.55 0.58 -10.65
C PHE A 172 9.62 1.57 -11.36
N HIS A 173 8.62 1.08 -12.10
CA HIS A 173 7.67 1.94 -12.81
C HIS A 173 6.68 2.62 -11.84
N TYR A 174 6.17 1.87 -10.87
CA TYR A 174 5.09 2.32 -10.00
C TYR A 174 5.59 2.90 -8.67
N ASP A 175 6.74 2.48 -8.14
CA ASP A 175 7.36 3.08 -6.95
C ASP A 175 8.28 4.24 -7.33
N LYS A 176 7.67 5.39 -7.64
CA LYS A 176 8.39 6.62 -7.98
C LYS A 176 9.18 7.21 -6.81
N ASN A 177 8.88 6.79 -5.58
CA ASN A 177 9.51 7.28 -4.35
C ASN A 177 10.61 6.37 -3.81
N ILE A 178 10.97 5.33 -4.57
CA ILE A 178 11.93 4.30 -4.19
C ILE A 178 13.29 4.85 -3.72
N PHE A 179 13.69 6.03 -4.21
CA PHE A 179 14.94 6.71 -3.86
C PHE A 179 14.74 8.08 -3.17
N ASN A 180 13.56 8.35 -2.60
CA ASN A 180 13.22 9.68 -2.07
C ASN A 180 13.59 9.91 -0.58
N THR A 181 14.04 8.88 0.14
CA THR A 181 14.53 8.99 1.53
C THR A 181 16.05 8.73 1.59
N THR A 182 16.63 8.63 2.79
CA THR A 182 18.01 8.14 2.99
C THR A 182 18.04 6.97 3.97
N GLU A 183 16.94 6.23 4.04
CA GLU A 183 16.76 5.11 4.95
C GLU A 183 17.42 3.84 4.40
N LEU A 184 17.80 2.93 5.28
CA LEU A 184 18.53 1.71 4.91
C LEU A 184 17.76 0.81 3.92
N TRP A 185 16.43 0.88 3.90
CA TRP A 185 15.61 0.06 3.00
C TRP A 185 15.85 0.36 1.51
N GLN A 186 16.41 1.52 1.16
CA GLN A 186 16.72 1.88 -0.23
C GLN A 186 17.80 1.00 -0.87
N ILE A 187 18.42 0.11 -0.10
CA ILE A 187 19.31 -0.93 -0.63
C ILE A 187 18.49 -2.05 -1.31
N THR A 188 17.23 -2.25 -0.93
CA THR A 188 16.33 -3.31 -1.42
C THR A 188 16.22 -3.40 -2.95
N PRO A 189 16.08 -2.30 -3.72
CA PRO A 189 16.00 -2.37 -5.17
C PRO A 189 17.28 -2.94 -5.79
N PHE A 190 18.45 -2.61 -5.25
CA PHE A 190 19.73 -3.17 -5.70
C PHE A 190 19.84 -4.67 -5.36
N LEU A 191 19.32 -5.10 -4.21
CA LEU A 191 19.24 -6.52 -3.85
C LEU A 191 18.34 -7.29 -4.83
N PHE A 192 17.20 -6.73 -5.23
CA PHE A 192 16.30 -7.37 -6.18
C PHE A 192 16.92 -7.46 -7.58
N VAL A 193 17.57 -6.40 -8.06
CA VAL A 193 18.30 -6.44 -9.34
C VAL A 193 19.42 -7.47 -9.28
N GLY A 194 20.22 -7.48 -8.21
CA GLY A 194 21.27 -8.48 -8.01
C GLY A 194 20.74 -9.91 -7.98
N GLY A 195 19.61 -10.13 -7.30
CA GLY A 195 18.91 -11.41 -7.26
C GLY A 195 18.41 -11.87 -8.63
N TYR A 196 17.90 -10.95 -9.45
CA TYR A 196 17.48 -11.25 -10.82
C TYR A 196 18.65 -11.65 -11.72
N LEU A 197 19.76 -10.92 -11.66
CA LEU A 197 20.99 -11.26 -12.41
C LEU A 197 21.52 -12.64 -12.02
N LEU A 198 21.42 -12.99 -10.73
CA LEU A 198 21.80 -14.31 -10.25
C LEU A 198 20.89 -15.42 -10.80
N ASN A 199 19.58 -15.17 -10.89
CA ASN A 199 18.64 -16.09 -11.54
C ASN A 199 18.94 -16.26 -13.03
N ALA A 200 19.27 -15.18 -13.75
CA ALA A 200 19.67 -15.25 -15.15
C ALA A 200 20.96 -16.07 -15.35
N PHE A 201 21.95 -15.89 -14.47
CA PHE A 201 23.16 -16.71 -14.44
C PHE A 201 22.86 -18.20 -14.22
N TRP A 202 21.93 -18.53 -13.33
CA TRP A 202 21.51 -19.91 -13.10
C TRP A 202 20.70 -20.48 -14.26
N LEU A 203 19.85 -19.70 -14.92
CA LEU A 203 19.16 -20.13 -16.14
C LEU A 203 20.16 -20.59 -17.20
N ALA A 204 21.22 -19.81 -17.44
CA ALA A 204 22.26 -20.16 -18.39
C ALA A 204 22.91 -21.52 -18.05
N LYS A 205 23.13 -21.80 -16.75
CA LYS A 205 23.61 -23.11 -16.29
C LYS A 205 22.60 -24.24 -16.51
N ILE A 206 21.31 -23.99 -16.25
CA ILE A 206 20.24 -24.98 -16.42
C ILE A 206 20.10 -25.37 -17.89
N VAL A 207 20.08 -24.39 -18.80
CA VAL A 207 20.07 -24.63 -20.25
C VAL A 207 21.33 -25.38 -20.69
N GLY A 208 22.49 -25.01 -20.15
CA GLY A 208 23.75 -25.72 -20.39
C GLY A 208 23.78 -27.17 -19.90
N MET A 209 23.05 -27.52 -18.84
CA MET A 209 22.90 -28.91 -18.38
C MET A 209 21.94 -29.69 -19.29
N MET A 210 20.75 -29.13 -19.59
CA MET A 210 19.77 -29.81 -20.46
C MET A 210 20.35 -30.12 -21.85
N THR A 211 21.10 -29.20 -22.44
CA THR A 211 21.73 -29.42 -23.75
C THR A 211 22.81 -30.49 -23.74
N LYS A 212 23.43 -30.80 -22.59
CA LYS A 212 24.39 -31.90 -22.42
C LYS A 212 23.69 -33.24 -22.16
N ASP A 213 22.68 -33.25 -21.30
CA ASP A 213 21.96 -34.47 -20.92
C ASP A 213 21.10 -35.00 -22.09
N MET A 214 20.53 -34.10 -22.91
CA MET A 214 19.77 -34.47 -24.12
C MET A 214 20.61 -35.13 -25.23
N LYS A 215 21.94 -35.07 -25.20
CA LYS A 215 22.79 -35.76 -26.19
C LYS A 215 22.90 -37.27 -25.96
N HIS A 216 22.39 -37.80 -24.84
CA HIS A 216 22.58 -39.19 -24.43
C HIS A 216 21.31 -40.07 -24.40
N THR A 217 20.15 -39.57 -24.82
CA THR A 217 18.87 -40.33 -24.72
C THR A 217 18.21 -40.50 -26.09
N SER A 218 17.78 -41.71 -26.45
CA SER A 218 17.11 -42.02 -27.74
C SER A 218 15.68 -41.46 -27.87
N LEU A 219 15.23 -40.66 -26.90
CA LEU A 219 13.94 -39.97 -26.85
C LEU A 219 13.88 -38.69 -27.73
N TYR A 220 14.84 -38.52 -28.63
CA TYR A 220 14.90 -37.38 -29.57
C TYR A 220 13.86 -37.51 -30.69
N SER A 221 13.45 -38.72 -31.07
CA SER A 221 12.56 -38.93 -32.22
C SER A 221 11.09 -38.55 -31.96
N THR A 222 10.61 -38.64 -30.71
CA THR A 222 9.19 -38.41 -30.38
C THR A 222 8.86 -36.99 -29.95
N LEU A 223 9.84 -36.21 -29.48
CA LEU A 223 9.66 -34.83 -29.01
C LEU A 223 10.23 -33.77 -29.97
N SER A 224 10.87 -34.18 -31.07
CA SER A 224 11.41 -33.29 -32.13
C SER A 224 10.34 -32.43 -32.84
N GLY A 225 9.05 -32.71 -32.64
CA GLY A 225 7.95 -31.90 -33.18
C GLY A 225 7.66 -30.61 -32.40
N VAL A 226 8.13 -30.49 -31.15
CA VAL A 226 7.95 -29.28 -30.35
C VAL A 226 9.31 -28.88 -29.79
N ASN A 227 10.11 -28.22 -30.62
CA ASN A 227 11.32 -27.55 -30.17
C ASN A 227 10.93 -26.45 -29.17
N ILE A 228 10.77 -26.79 -27.90
CA ILE A 228 10.49 -25.85 -26.80
C ILE A 228 11.53 -24.73 -26.80
N VAL A 229 12.79 -25.05 -27.15
CA VAL A 229 13.85 -24.05 -27.34
C VAL A 229 13.50 -23.07 -28.46
N VAL A 230 12.99 -23.54 -29.61
CA VAL A 230 12.55 -22.67 -30.72
C VAL A 230 11.29 -21.91 -30.33
N VAL A 231 10.33 -22.51 -29.61
CA VAL A 231 9.14 -21.80 -29.11
C VAL A 231 9.55 -20.69 -28.14
N MET A 232 10.50 -20.94 -27.25
CA MET A 232 11.05 -19.94 -26.33
C MET A 232 11.87 -18.85 -27.05
N MET A 233 12.63 -19.23 -28.08
CA MET A 233 13.41 -18.29 -28.91
C MET A 233 12.49 -17.44 -29.81
N VAL A 234 11.41 -18.03 -30.33
CA VAL A 234 10.38 -17.37 -31.14
C VAL A 234 9.50 -16.46 -30.28
N LEU A 235 9.17 -16.84 -29.05
CA LEU A 235 8.51 -15.95 -28.08
C LEU A 235 9.42 -14.77 -27.70
N TRP A 236 10.73 -15.00 -27.54
CA TRP A 236 11.70 -13.93 -27.30
C TRP A 236 11.85 -13.00 -28.53
N LEU A 237 11.92 -13.54 -29.75
CA LEU A 237 11.97 -12.76 -30.99
C LEU A 237 10.66 -12.05 -31.33
N ALA A 238 9.51 -12.63 -30.97
CA ALA A 238 8.19 -12.02 -31.12
C ALA A 238 7.98 -10.85 -30.15
N LEU A 239 8.55 -10.92 -28.94
CA LEU A 239 8.57 -9.80 -27.99
C LEU A 239 9.63 -8.74 -28.36
N TYR A 240 10.70 -9.11 -29.09
CA TYR A 240 11.72 -8.17 -29.57
C TYR A 240 11.30 -7.38 -30.83
N ARG A 241 10.38 -7.91 -31.65
CA ARG A 241 9.81 -7.21 -32.82
C ARG A 241 8.46 -6.57 -32.52
N GLY A 242 8.46 -5.61 -31.61
CA GLY A 242 7.24 -4.91 -31.22
C GLY A 242 7.46 -3.61 -30.48
N SER A 243 8.46 -2.81 -30.87
CA SER A 243 8.50 -1.38 -30.54
C SER A 243 9.43 -0.64 -31.47
N SER A 244 8.93 -0.34 -32.67
CA SER A 244 9.38 0.80 -33.45
C SER A 244 8.19 1.76 -33.55
N THR A 245 7.87 2.40 -32.43
CA THR A 245 7.18 3.68 -32.44
C THR A 245 8.18 4.72 -31.95
N ASN A 246 8.26 5.81 -32.71
CA ASN A 246 9.25 6.86 -32.57
C ASN A 246 9.43 7.26 -31.10
N THR A 247 10.68 7.15 -30.64
CA THR A 247 11.14 7.83 -29.45
C THR A 247 11.00 9.34 -29.67
N THR A 248 9.88 9.92 -29.30
CA THR A 248 9.91 11.27 -28.74
C THR A 248 10.71 11.14 -27.46
N ALA A 249 11.95 11.65 -27.51
CA ALA A 249 12.81 11.77 -26.36
C ALA A 249 11.97 12.36 -25.21
N ALA A 250 11.85 11.59 -24.12
CA ALA A 250 11.44 12.14 -22.85
C ALA A 250 12.57 13.07 -22.42
N THR A 251 12.44 14.33 -22.84
CA THR A 251 13.27 15.41 -22.36
C THR A 251 13.16 15.39 -20.85
N THR A 252 14.30 15.18 -20.20
CA THR A 252 14.46 15.32 -18.77
C THR A 252 13.91 16.69 -18.41
N ALA A 253 12.75 16.73 -17.75
CA ALA A 253 12.18 17.96 -17.27
C ALA A 253 13.14 18.53 -16.22
N THR A 254 13.95 19.49 -16.66
CA THR A 254 14.72 20.39 -15.81
C THR A 254 13.79 20.95 -14.73
N PRO A 255 14.25 21.24 -13.49
CA PRO A 255 13.43 21.81 -12.41
C PRO A 255 12.54 23.01 -12.81
N ALA A 256 12.92 23.76 -13.85
CA ALA A 256 12.10 24.82 -14.45
C ALA A 256 10.78 24.30 -15.07
N THR A 257 10.79 23.13 -15.72
CA THR A 257 9.62 22.53 -16.40
C THR A 257 8.57 22.02 -15.41
N THR A 258 9.00 21.43 -14.29
CA THR A 258 8.11 20.98 -13.21
C THR A 258 7.47 22.16 -12.48
N ALA A 259 8.23 23.25 -12.29
CA ALA A 259 7.68 24.51 -11.75
C ALA A 259 6.67 25.15 -12.71
N THR A 260 6.88 25.06 -14.03
CA THR A 260 5.97 25.59 -15.04
C THR A 260 4.65 24.80 -15.05
N LEU A 261 4.70 23.46 -15.00
CA LEU A 261 3.50 22.62 -14.96
C LEU A 261 2.74 22.77 -13.64
N ALA A 262 3.44 22.84 -12.50
CA ALA A 262 2.81 23.11 -11.21
C ALA A 262 2.10 24.48 -11.19
N SER A 263 2.69 25.50 -11.82
CA SER A 263 2.04 26.80 -12.03
C SER A 263 0.75 26.65 -12.84
N THR A 264 0.78 25.89 -13.95
CA THR A 264 -0.40 25.69 -14.79
C THR A 264 -1.55 24.99 -14.06
N LEU A 265 -1.29 23.96 -13.25
CA LEU A 265 -2.34 23.29 -12.47
C LEU A 265 -2.98 24.24 -11.46
N VAL A 266 -2.16 25.06 -10.79
CA VAL A 266 -2.63 26.10 -9.87
C VAL A 266 -3.49 27.12 -10.61
N ASP A 267 -3.04 27.62 -11.75
CA ASP A 267 -3.79 28.62 -12.53
C ASP A 267 -5.16 28.10 -13.01
N VAL A 268 -5.24 26.82 -13.36
CA VAL A 268 -6.50 26.17 -13.74
C VAL A 268 -7.41 26.01 -12.53
N TRP A 269 -6.87 25.58 -11.39
CA TRP A 269 -7.65 25.43 -10.16
C TRP A 269 -8.17 26.76 -9.60
N GLU A 270 -7.32 27.79 -9.55
CA GLU A 270 -7.72 29.14 -9.15
C GLU A 270 -8.80 29.71 -10.08
N ARG A 271 -8.69 29.45 -11.39
CA ARG A 271 -9.73 29.84 -12.35
C ARG A 271 -11.03 29.08 -12.11
N HIS A 272 -10.95 27.77 -11.86
CA HIS A 272 -12.10 26.94 -11.56
C HIS A 272 -12.85 27.46 -10.33
N THR A 273 -12.16 27.65 -9.20
CA THR A 273 -12.77 28.14 -7.95
C THR A 273 -13.29 29.58 -8.07
N ALA A 274 -12.60 30.45 -8.83
CA ALA A 274 -13.13 31.78 -9.14
C ALA A 274 -14.47 31.70 -9.89
N CYS A 275 -14.59 30.79 -10.86
CA CYS A 275 -15.83 30.59 -11.62
C CYS A 275 -16.95 29.90 -10.83
N GLU A 276 -16.65 29.29 -9.68
CA GLU A 276 -17.65 28.73 -8.77
C GLU A 276 -18.10 29.71 -7.68
N PHE A 277 -17.18 30.53 -7.16
CA PHE A 277 -17.39 31.27 -5.92
C PHE A 277 -17.31 32.80 -6.04
N ASP A 278 -16.52 33.37 -6.97
CA ASP A 278 -16.40 34.82 -7.09
C ASP A 278 -17.72 35.43 -7.59
N PRO A 279 -18.39 36.28 -6.79
CA PRO A 279 -19.68 36.87 -7.15
C PRO A 279 -19.71 37.57 -8.51
N ASN A 280 -18.56 38.04 -9.01
CA ASN A 280 -18.44 38.73 -10.30
C ASN A 280 -18.13 37.81 -11.47
N PHE A 281 -17.72 36.56 -11.21
CA PHE A 281 -17.23 35.63 -12.24
C PHE A 281 -17.92 34.24 -12.23
N LYS A 282 -18.93 34.04 -11.37
CA LYS A 282 -19.72 32.79 -11.32
C LYS A 282 -20.26 32.38 -12.70
N SER A 283 -19.81 31.25 -13.21
CA SER A 283 -20.19 30.76 -14.55
C SER A 283 -20.01 29.25 -14.68
N VAL A 284 -21.12 28.55 -14.95
CA VAL A 284 -21.11 27.10 -15.25
C VAL A 284 -20.26 26.82 -16.49
N GLU A 285 -20.37 27.63 -17.54
CA GLU A 285 -19.59 27.46 -18.76
C GLU A 285 -18.08 27.58 -18.49
N CYS A 286 -17.68 28.58 -17.69
CA CYS A 286 -16.29 28.74 -17.29
C CYS A 286 -15.80 27.54 -16.47
N THR A 287 -16.56 27.12 -15.46
CA THR A 287 -16.23 25.97 -14.61
C THR A 287 -16.06 24.72 -15.46
N MET A 288 -17.04 24.39 -16.31
CA MET A 288 -16.97 23.22 -17.19
C MET A 288 -15.82 23.28 -18.19
N ALA A 289 -15.44 24.47 -18.67
CA ALA A 289 -14.31 24.64 -19.60
C ALA A 289 -12.94 24.31 -18.96
N THR A 290 -12.84 24.29 -17.64
CA THR A 290 -11.62 23.86 -16.92
C THR A 290 -11.56 22.36 -16.68
N MET A 291 -12.64 21.63 -16.99
CA MET A 291 -12.76 20.20 -16.72
C MET A 291 -12.55 19.35 -17.98
N THR A 292 -12.21 18.09 -17.77
CA THR A 292 -12.10 17.08 -18.84
C THR A 292 -13.48 16.75 -19.44
N ALA A 293 -13.50 15.98 -20.53
CA ALA A 293 -14.74 15.54 -21.17
C ALA A 293 -15.58 14.53 -20.36
N ASN A 294 -15.01 13.93 -19.31
CA ASN A 294 -15.72 13.00 -18.40
C ASN A 294 -15.33 13.31 -16.94
N PRO A 295 -15.74 14.46 -16.39
CA PRO A 295 -15.34 14.86 -15.05
C PRO A 295 -16.15 14.17 -13.96
N ILE A 296 -15.61 14.14 -12.75
CA ILE A 296 -16.31 13.65 -11.55
C ILE A 296 -16.23 14.70 -10.45
N VAL A 297 -17.37 15.06 -9.86
CA VAL A 297 -17.43 15.90 -8.67
C VAL A 297 -18.12 15.11 -7.57
N LEU A 298 -17.53 15.01 -6.40
CA LEU A 298 -18.07 14.26 -5.27
C LEU A 298 -17.84 14.98 -3.95
N HIS A 299 -18.93 15.43 -3.35
CA HIS A 299 -18.99 15.84 -1.95
C HIS A 299 -19.20 14.59 -1.09
N VAL A 300 -18.11 14.06 -0.54
CA VAL A 300 -18.05 12.71 0.05
C VAL A 300 -19.03 12.52 1.21
N PRO A 301 -19.16 13.45 2.19
CA PRO A 301 -20.05 13.26 3.32
C PRO A 301 -21.55 13.22 2.99
N THR A 302 -21.96 13.75 1.83
CA THR A 302 -23.36 13.74 1.37
C THR A 302 -23.60 12.88 0.14
N MET A 303 -22.53 12.39 -0.50
CA MET A 303 -22.55 11.69 -1.79
C MET A 303 -23.21 12.52 -2.91
N ILE A 304 -23.02 13.84 -2.91
CA ILE A 304 -23.63 14.76 -3.89
C ILE A 304 -22.58 15.27 -4.88
N GLY A 305 -22.97 15.37 -6.14
CA GLY A 305 -22.15 15.90 -7.23
C GLY A 305 -22.63 15.35 -8.57
N GLY A 306 -21.71 14.83 -9.39
CA GLY A 306 -22.05 14.22 -10.68
C GLY A 306 -20.90 13.41 -11.28
N ASN A 307 -21.22 12.49 -12.18
CA ASN A 307 -20.27 11.70 -12.94
C ASN A 307 -20.51 11.85 -14.45
N GLY A 308 -19.51 12.38 -15.17
CA GLY A 308 -19.62 12.74 -16.57
C GLY A 308 -20.18 14.15 -16.77
N THR A 309 -20.00 14.67 -17.98
CA THR A 309 -20.23 16.08 -18.30
C THR A 309 -21.65 16.55 -18.00
N GLU A 310 -22.67 15.77 -18.39
CA GLU A 310 -24.07 16.15 -18.21
C GLU A 310 -24.48 16.23 -16.73
N GLU A 311 -24.07 15.26 -15.91
CA GLU A 311 -24.42 15.24 -14.49
C GLU A 311 -23.70 16.37 -13.73
N VAL A 312 -22.41 16.56 -14.01
CA VAL A 312 -21.60 17.61 -13.38
C VAL A 312 -22.09 19.01 -13.76
N GLU A 313 -22.38 19.26 -15.03
CA GLU A 313 -22.95 20.55 -15.46
C GLU A 313 -24.30 20.82 -14.79
N MET A 314 -25.15 19.79 -14.71
CA MET A 314 -26.46 19.92 -14.08
C MET A 314 -26.34 20.21 -12.57
N PHE A 315 -25.42 19.54 -11.89
CA PHE A 315 -25.09 19.79 -10.49
C PHE A 315 -24.63 21.25 -10.29
N TYR A 316 -23.66 21.72 -11.06
CA TYR A 316 -23.15 23.09 -10.95
C TYR A 316 -24.25 24.14 -11.17
N LYS A 317 -25.08 23.91 -12.20
CA LYS A 317 -26.15 24.83 -12.57
C LYS A 317 -27.28 24.91 -11.55
N ARG A 318 -27.66 23.78 -10.94
CA ARG A 318 -28.88 23.69 -10.11
C ARG A 318 -28.62 23.69 -8.61
N ASN A 319 -27.49 23.12 -8.18
CA ASN A 319 -27.28 22.76 -6.78
C ASN A 319 -26.02 23.37 -6.15
N PHE A 320 -25.17 24.04 -6.93
CA PHE A 320 -23.90 24.57 -6.44
C PHE A 320 -23.69 26.07 -6.72
N ILE A 321 -23.19 26.44 -7.92
CA ILE A 321 -22.65 27.77 -8.21
C ILE A 321 -23.62 28.91 -7.82
N PHE A 322 -24.88 28.76 -8.22
CA PHE A 322 -25.93 29.76 -7.95
C PHE A 322 -26.78 29.49 -6.71
N ALA A 323 -26.63 28.31 -6.08
CA ALA A 323 -27.36 27.92 -4.88
C ALA A 323 -26.59 28.27 -3.60
N ASN A 324 -25.28 28.51 -3.70
CA ASN A 324 -24.42 28.84 -2.58
C ASN A 324 -24.75 30.24 -2.02
N PRO A 325 -24.96 30.37 -0.68
CA PRO A 325 -24.87 31.68 -0.02
C PRO A 325 -23.50 32.31 -0.24
N GLU A 326 -23.35 33.57 0.15
CA GLU A 326 -22.02 34.20 0.15
C GLU A 326 -21.10 33.46 1.12
N MET A 327 -20.03 32.89 0.58
CA MET A 327 -19.06 32.07 1.29
C MET A 327 -17.72 32.78 1.35
N LYS A 328 -17.11 32.79 2.53
CA LYS A 328 -15.70 33.13 2.71
C LYS A 328 -14.91 31.84 2.69
N ILE A 329 -13.90 31.78 1.83
CA ILE A 329 -13.01 30.64 1.68
C ILE A 329 -11.60 31.11 2.02
N GLU A 330 -10.99 30.46 3.01
CA GLU A 330 -9.64 30.76 3.46
C GLU A 330 -8.75 29.53 3.25
N LEU A 331 -7.80 29.62 2.32
CA LEU A 331 -6.79 28.57 2.12
C LEU A 331 -5.89 28.48 3.37
N VAL A 332 -5.79 27.27 3.93
CA VAL A 332 -4.91 26.95 5.07
C VAL A 332 -3.60 26.39 4.58
N SER A 333 -3.67 25.39 3.70
CA SER A 333 -2.51 24.76 3.08
C SER A 333 -2.87 24.30 1.67
N ARG A 334 -1.86 24.20 0.81
CA ARG A 334 -1.97 23.60 -0.52
C ARG A 334 -0.81 22.65 -0.73
N THR A 335 -1.11 21.42 -1.13
CA THR A 335 -0.13 20.44 -1.58
C THR A 335 -0.28 20.26 -3.08
N ILE A 336 0.80 20.48 -3.84
CA ILE A 336 0.81 20.34 -5.30
C ILE A 336 1.55 19.06 -5.65
N GLY A 337 0.82 18.10 -6.23
CA GLY A 337 1.36 16.88 -6.80
C GLY A 337 1.71 17.06 -8.29
N VAL A 338 2.14 15.97 -8.94
CA VAL A 338 2.46 15.99 -10.37
C VAL A 338 1.23 16.22 -11.25
N SER A 339 0.06 15.74 -10.79
CA SER A 339 -1.22 15.82 -11.51
C SER A 339 -2.38 15.96 -10.54
N SER A 340 -2.14 16.58 -9.39
CA SER A 340 -3.15 16.78 -8.36
C SER A 340 -2.86 18.01 -7.51
N ILE A 341 -3.92 18.57 -6.93
CA ILE A 341 -3.86 19.60 -5.90
C ILE A 341 -4.68 19.10 -4.72
N VAL A 342 -4.15 19.26 -3.51
CA VAL A 342 -4.91 19.08 -2.27
C VAL A 342 -4.94 20.41 -1.54
N ASP A 343 -6.13 20.99 -1.44
CA ASP A 343 -6.35 22.22 -0.71
C ASP A 343 -7.04 21.93 0.62
N GLU A 344 -6.40 22.36 1.70
CA GLU A 344 -7.05 22.47 3.00
C GLU A 344 -7.57 23.91 3.14
N MET A 345 -8.87 24.05 3.32
CA MET A 345 -9.54 25.35 3.39
C MET A 345 -10.44 25.43 4.63
N VAL A 346 -10.69 26.66 5.08
CA VAL A 346 -11.78 26.94 6.01
C VAL A 346 -12.86 27.70 5.26
N LEU A 347 -14.08 27.19 5.33
CA LEU A 347 -15.24 27.79 4.70
C LEU A 347 -16.17 28.35 5.78
N GLU A 348 -16.64 29.58 5.57
CA GLU A 348 -17.52 30.29 6.48
C GLU A 348 -18.67 30.95 5.71
N PHE A 349 -19.91 30.77 6.18
CA PHE A 349 -21.07 31.45 5.61
C PHE A 349 -22.23 31.54 6.61
N GLU A 350 -23.21 32.39 6.34
CA GLU A 350 -24.48 32.43 7.07
C GLU A 350 -25.52 31.53 6.40
N HIS A 351 -26.10 30.58 7.13
CA HIS A 351 -27.06 29.60 6.59
C HIS A 351 -28.48 30.17 6.42
N TYR A 352 -28.64 31.11 5.47
CA TYR A 352 -29.93 31.75 5.14
C TYR A 352 -30.69 31.08 3.97
N ALA A 353 -30.05 30.14 3.26
CA ALA A 353 -30.63 29.37 2.16
C ALA A 353 -30.34 27.87 2.37
N VAL A 354 -31.09 26.99 1.69
CA VAL A 354 -30.80 25.55 1.69
C VAL A 354 -29.52 25.32 0.89
N VAL A 355 -28.54 24.63 1.49
CA VAL A 355 -27.25 24.30 0.86
C VAL A 355 -27.18 22.78 0.67
N ASP A 356 -27.78 22.29 -0.41
CA ASP A 356 -28.05 20.85 -0.60
C ASP A 356 -26.79 19.99 -0.58
N TRP A 357 -25.70 20.44 -1.20
CA TRP A 357 -24.44 19.69 -1.23
C TRP A 357 -23.82 19.51 0.16
N LEU A 358 -24.11 20.42 1.11
CA LEU A 358 -23.56 20.42 2.46
C LEU A 358 -24.47 19.69 3.46
N ALA A 359 -25.75 20.03 3.46
CA ALA A 359 -26.74 19.51 4.40
C ALA A 359 -28.12 19.42 3.70
N PRO A 360 -28.37 18.34 2.94
CA PRO A 360 -29.58 18.19 2.15
C PRO A 360 -30.84 18.36 2.98
N SER A 361 -31.81 19.11 2.46
CA SER A 361 -33.12 19.34 3.10
C SER A 361 -33.10 20.05 4.47
N VAL A 362 -31.95 20.53 4.94
CA VAL A 362 -31.89 21.36 6.16
C VAL A 362 -32.33 22.78 5.80
N LYS A 363 -33.42 23.23 6.44
CA LYS A 363 -33.95 24.59 6.24
C LYS A 363 -32.96 25.65 6.77
N PRO A 364 -33.02 26.90 6.26
CA PRO A 364 -32.23 28.01 6.77
C PRO A 364 -32.29 28.10 8.31
N THR A 365 -31.11 28.15 8.93
CA THR A 365 -30.97 28.25 10.39
C THR A 365 -30.50 29.64 10.84
N PHE A 366 -30.08 30.49 9.90
CA PHE A 366 -29.53 31.84 10.16
C PHE A 366 -28.36 31.84 11.13
N LYS A 367 -27.63 30.74 11.19
CA LYS A 367 -26.40 30.61 11.97
C LYS A 367 -25.21 30.75 11.05
N THR A 368 -24.14 31.35 11.58
CA THR A 368 -22.83 31.28 10.94
C THR A 368 -22.29 29.86 11.07
N ILE A 369 -21.99 29.24 9.94
CA ILE A 369 -21.39 27.92 9.85
C ILE A 369 -19.95 28.09 9.40
N ARG A 370 -19.01 27.56 10.19
CA ARG A 370 -17.57 27.67 9.94
C ARG A 370 -16.90 26.31 10.13
N PHE A 371 -16.30 25.75 9.08
CA PHE A 371 -15.79 24.38 9.11
C PHE A 371 -14.60 24.20 8.16
N PRO A 372 -13.72 23.22 8.45
CA PRO A 372 -12.63 22.88 7.55
C PRO A 372 -13.15 21.98 6.43
N LEU A 373 -12.63 22.20 5.23
CA LEU A 373 -12.94 21.45 4.03
C LEU A 373 -11.63 21.09 3.34
N ILE A 374 -11.55 19.87 2.80
CA ILE A 374 -10.42 19.41 1.98
C ILE A 374 -10.93 19.16 0.57
N ALA A 375 -10.33 19.82 -0.41
CA ALA A 375 -10.55 19.54 -1.83
C ALA A 375 -9.38 18.73 -2.38
N VAL A 376 -9.64 17.50 -2.83
CA VAL A 376 -8.68 16.66 -3.54
C VAL A 376 -9.02 16.73 -5.02
N VAL A 377 -8.18 17.44 -5.79
CA VAL A 377 -8.40 17.75 -7.20
C VAL A 377 -7.39 16.96 -8.02
N ALA A 378 -7.86 16.13 -8.95
CA ALA A 378 -7.01 15.39 -9.88
C ALA A 378 -7.11 15.99 -11.29
N PHE A 379 -5.99 15.99 -12.01
CA PHE A 379 -5.88 16.54 -13.35
C PHE A 379 -5.54 15.48 -14.39
N GLU A 380 -6.01 15.68 -15.61
CA GLU A 380 -5.57 14.99 -16.81
C GLU A 380 -5.03 16.03 -17.79
N GLY A 381 -3.71 16.07 -17.94
CA GLY A 381 -3.05 17.20 -18.61
C GLY A 381 -3.27 18.49 -17.81
N GLU A 382 -3.84 19.50 -18.46
CA GLU A 382 -4.15 20.82 -17.86
C GLU A 382 -5.62 20.97 -17.44
N LEU A 383 -6.42 19.89 -17.50
CA LEU A 383 -7.84 19.93 -17.18
C LEU A 383 -8.17 19.13 -15.93
N ILE A 384 -9.16 19.58 -15.17
CA ILE A 384 -9.64 18.92 -13.97
C ILE A 384 -10.42 17.67 -14.34
N LYS A 385 -9.94 16.53 -13.89
CA LYS A 385 -10.57 15.23 -14.07
C LYS A 385 -11.56 14.93 -12.95
N SER A 386 -11.19 15.20 -11.70
CA SER A 386 -12.07 14.92 -10.58
C SER A 386 -11.82 15.78 -9.37
N GLU A 387 -12.88 16.00 -8.59
CA GLU A 387 -12.89 16.73 -7.33
C GLU A 387 -13.56 15.90 -6.24
N HIS A 388 -12.80 15.50 -5.23
CA HIS A 388 -13.32 14.83 -4.03
C HIS A 388 -13.23 15.79 -2.84
N ILE A 389 -14.39 16.16 -2.30
CA ILE A 389 -14.56 17.19 -1.29
C ILE A 389 -14.94 16.55 0.06
N TYR A 390 -14.15 16.81 1.10
CA TYR A 390 -14.31 16.23 2.43
C TYR A 390 -14.50 17.30 3.49
N TRP A 391 -15.32 17.01 4.51
CA TRP A 391 -15.42 17.81 5.73
C TRP A 391 -15.99 16.99 6.90
N ASP A 392 -15.95 17.55 8.10
CA ASP A 392 -16.60 16.98 9.28
C ASP A 392 -18.11 17.28 9.28
N GLN A 393 -18.90 16.32 8.80
CA GLN A 393 -20.35 16.46 8.72
C GLN A 393 -21.03 16.54 10.09
N ALA A 394 -20.47 15.88 11.12
CA ALA A 394 -21.03 15.97 12.46
C ALA A 394 -20.87 17.39 13.03
N GLY A 395 -19.69 17.99 12.85
CA GLY A 395 -19.40 19.37 13.23
C GLY A 395 -20.31 20.39 12.53
N VAL A 396 -20.55 20.22 11.23
CA VAL A 396 -21.47 21.08 10.46
C VAL A 396 -22.91 20.97 10.98
N LEU A 397 -23.44 19.75 11.15
CA LEU A 397 -24.81 19.54 11.62
C LEU A 397 -25.03 20.00 13.07
N LEU A 398 -24.00 19.92 13.92
CA LEU A 398 -24.00 20.50 15.27
C LEU A 398 -24.11 22.03 15.23
N GLN A 399 -23.33 22.70 14.39
CA GLN A 399 -23.39 24.16 14.22
C GLN A 399 -24.76 24.60 13.70
N MET A 400 -25.32 23.87 12.72
CA MET A 400 -26.68 24.10 12.23
C MET A 400 -27.74 23.87 13.33
N GLY A 401 -27.45 23.06 14.34
CA GLY A 401 -28.37 22.72 15.44
C GLY A 401 -29.34 21.59 15.12
N VAL A 402 -29.02 20.78 14.11
CA VAL A 402 -29.78 19.58 13.72
C VAL A 402 -29.49 18.43 14.68
N VAL A 403 -28.23 18.31 15.11
CA VAL A 403 -27.78 17.30 16.09
C VAL A 403 -27.60 17.94 17.46
N LYS A 404 -27.97 17.23 18.53
CA LYS A 404 -27.73 17.66 19.92
C LYS A 404 -26.39 17.11 20.42
N LYS A 405 -25.63 17.94 21.15
CA LYS A 405 -24.38 17.53 21.80
C LYS A 405 -24.68 16.53 22.91
N SER A 406 -24.45 15.23 22.67
CA SER A 406 -24.64 14.16 23.66
C SER A 406 -23.36 13.80 24.42
N PHE A 407 -22.19 14.28 23.98
CA PHE A 407 -20.89 13.99 24.60
C PHE A 407 -20.07 15.25 24.86
N ARG A 408 -19.29 15.25 25.95
CA ARG A 408 -18.25 16.24 26.25
C ARG A 408 -17.03 16.05 25.34
N PHE A 409 -17.21 16.11 24.03
CA PHE A 409 -16.06 16.25 23.13
C PHE A 409 -15.56 17.70 23.17
N VAL A 410 -14.23 17.83 23.15
CA VAL A 410 -13.37 19.04 23.06
C VAL A 410 -14.16 20.35 23.13
N GLY A 411 -14.03 21.06 24.26
CA GLY A 411 -14.80 22.27 24.57
C GLY A 411 -14.85 23.27 23.42
N ASP A 412 -16.06 23.72 23.09
CA ASP A 412 -16.51 24.87 22.30
C ASP A 412 -15.72 25.33 21.05
N LEU A 413 -14.69 24.60 20.63
CA LEU A 413 -13.89 24.89 19.45
C LEU A 413 -14.61 24.31 18.23
N THR A 414 -14.85 25.16 17.25
CA THR A 414 -15.32 24.78 15.92
C THR A 414 -14.26 23.91 15.23
N GLY A 415 -14.65 22.99 14.35
CA GLY A 415 -13.69 22.18 13.57
C GLY A 415 -12.67 23.05 12.79
N ALA A 416 -13.06 24.27 12.45
CA ALA A 416 -12.20 25.23 11.77
C ALA A 416 -11.05 25.77 12.64
N GLU A 417 -11.21 25.82 13.96
CA GLU A 417 -10.12 26.13 14.90
C GLU A 417 -9.16 24.95 15.06
N GLN A 418 -9.65 23.71 14.90
CA GLN A 418 -8.81 22.51 14.91
C GLN A 418 -7.89 22.47 13.67
N ALA A 419 -8.40 22.84 12.49
CA ALA A 419 -7.62 22.88 11.26
C ALA A 419 -6.49 23.93 11.27
N ARG A 420 -6.58 24.97 12.11
CA ARG A 420 -5.58 26.04 12.21
C ARG A 420 -4.52 25.85 13.30
N LEU A 421 -4.29 24.62 13.77
CA LEU A 421 -3.26 24.31 14.77
C LEU A 421 -3.37 25.16 16.06
N VAL A 422 -4.58 25.31 16.63
CA VAL A 422 -4.72 25.69 18.05
C VAL A 422 -3.91 24.69 18.90
N PRO A 423 -3.18 25.12 19.95
CA PRO A 423 -1.92 24.48 20.36
C PRO A 423 -2.11 22.98 20.57
N THR A 424 -1.41 22.17 19.78
CA THR A 424 -1.48 20.70 19.72
C THR A 424 -1.32 20.01 21.09
N ASN A 425 -0.83 20.73 22.10
CA ASN A 425 -0.63 20.25 23.47
C ASN A 425 -1.64 20.77 24.50
N ALA A 426 -2.52 21.72 24.15
CA ALA A 426 -3.49 22.29 25.10
C ALA A 426 -4.48 21.24 25.61
N LEU A 427 -4.89 20.32 24.73
CA LEU A 427 -5.80 19.21 25.07
C LEU A 427 -5.10 18.14 25.92
N LEU A 428 -3.83 17.83 25.65
CA LEU A 428 -3.02 16.93 26.47
C LEU A 428 -2.84 17.47 27.90
N LYS A 429 -2.61 18.78 28.05
CA LYS A 429 -2.50 19.44 29.36
C LYS A 429 -3.82 19.38 30.16
N ARG A 430 -4.97 19.55 29.49
CA ARG A 430 -6.30 19.42 30.12
C ARG A 430 -6.62 17.97 30.51
N ALA A 431 -6.31 17.00 29.65
CA ALA A 431 -6.49 15.58 29.96
C ALA A 431 -5.61 15.12 31.14
N GLY A 432 -4.39 15.66 31.26
CA GLY A 432 -3.53 15.45 32.43
C GLY A 432 -4.14 16.00 33.72
N ARG A 433 -4.79 17.18 33.66
CA ARG A 433 -5.42 17.84 34.81
C ARG A 433 -6.70 17.12 35.28
N ALA A 434 -7.52 16.63 34.36
CA ALA A 434 -8.68 15.82 34.71
C ALA A 434 -8.28 14.49 35.39
N LYS A 435 -7.20 13.84 34.92
CA LYS A 435 -6.65 12.63 35.56
C LYS A 435 -6.09 12.90 36.95
N SER A 436 -5.49 14.07 37.20
CA SER A 436 -5.01 14.42 38.54
C SER A 436 -6.15 14.67 39.50
N GLU A 437 -7.19 15.38 39.07
CA GLU A 437 -8.38 15.67 39.90
C GLU A 437 -9.14 14.38 40.25
N GLU A 438 -9.33 13.46 39.28
CA GLU A 438 -9.96 12.15 39.51
C GLU A 438 -9.11 11.26 40.44
N SER A 439 -7.78 11.39 40.39
CA SER A 439 -6.88 10.68 41.30
C SER A 439 -6.88 11.24 42.73
N GLU A 440 -7.07 12.54 42.91
CA GLU A 440 -7.21 13.19 44.22
C GLU A 440 -8.55 12.83 44.88
N GLU A 441 -9.65 12.87 44.12
CA GLU A 441 -10.99 12.47 44.59
C GLU A 441 -11.04 10.97 44.97
N SER A 442 -10.29 10.13 44.25
CA SER A 442 -10.13 8.70 44.58
C SER A 442 -9.29 8.43 45.84
N LYS A 443 -8.40 9.36 46.22
CA LYS A 443 -7.59 9.28 47.44
C LYS A 443 -8.36 9.77 48.66
N GLU A 444 -9.06 10.91 48.57
CA GLU A 444 -9.92 11.40 49.65
C GLU A 444 -11.05 10.41 49.98
N SER A 445 -11.65 9.77 48.97
CA SER A 445 -12.67 8.75 49.18
C SER A 445 -12.13 7.47 49.85
N LYS A 446 -10.86 7.10 49.64
CA LYS A 446 -10.20 5.99 50.34
C LYS A 446 -9.84 6.33 51.78
N GLU A 447 -9.27 7.51 52.04
CA GLU A 447 -8.95 7.96 53.40
C GLU A 447 -10.22 8.16 54.26
N SER A 448 -11.33 8.59 53.64
CA SER A 448 -12.63 8.69 54.33
C SER A 448 -13.25 7.33 54.69
N LYS A 449 -12.89 6.26 53.96
CA LYS A 449 -13.32 4.88 54.27
C LYS A 449 -12.46 4.23 55.35
N GLU A 450 -11.14 4.38 55.28
CA GLU A 450 -10.22 3.86 56.31
C GLU A 450 -10.41 4.55 57.68
N SER A 451 -10.75 5.85 57.68
CA SER A 451 -11.09 6.57 58.91
C SER A 451 -12.44 6.20 59.52
N LYS A 452 -13.35 5.61 58.73
CA LYS A 452 -14.61 5.04 59.24
C LYS A 452 -14.43 3.62 59.78
N GLU A 453 -13.68 2.77 59.09
CA GLU A 453 -13.39 1.39 59.55
C GLU A 453 -12.54 1.37 60.83
N SER A 454 -11.59 2.29 60.99
CA SER A 454 -10.80 2.42 62.22
C SER A 454 -11.61 2.92 63.43
N LYS A 455 -12.70 3.67 63.21
CA LYS A 455 -13.61 4.09 64.28
C LYS A 455 -14.60 2.98 64.69
N GLU A 456 -15.01 2.11 63.76
CA GLU A 456 -15.83 0.94 64.09
C GLU A 456 -15.04 -0.14 64.83
N SER A 457 -13.76 -0.35 64.48
CA SER A 457 -12.88 -1.30 65.17
C SER A 457 -12.55 -0.87 66.61
N ALA A 458 -12.42 0.43 66.90
CA ALA A 458 -12.15 0.92 68.26
C ALA A 458 -13.40 0.92 69.17
N GLY A 459 -14.60 0.82 68.60
CA GLY A 459 -15.86 0.79 69.35
C GLY A 459 -16.26 -0.59 69.89
N GLN A 460 -15.56 -1.66 69.49
CA GLN A 460 -15.94 -3.04 69.80
C GLN A 460 -15.09 -3.72 70.89
N GLU A 461 -14.10 -3.02 71.46
CA GLU A 461 -13.21 -3.56 72.52
C GLU A 461 -13.48 -3.03 73.94
N VAL A 462 -14.49 -2.18 74.15
CA VAL A 462 -14.90 -1.71 75.49
C VAL A 462 -16.31 -2.23 75.82
N GLY A 463 -16.39 -3.50 76.22
CA GLY A 463 -17.68 -4.09 76.58
C GLY A 463 -17.63 -5.57 76.96
N LYS A 464 -16.63 -6.01 77.71
CA LYS A 464 -16.62 -7.34 78.36
C LYS A 464 -15.70 -7.39 79.59
N SER A 465 -16.02 -6.56 80.57
CA SER A 465 -15.69 -6.81 81.98
C SER A 465 -16.70 -6.08 82.85
N GLU A 466 -17.74 -6.81 83.29
CA GLU A 466 -18.46 -6.72 84.57
C GLU A 466 -19.93 -7.18 84.41
N LEU A 467 -20.22 -8.26 85.17
CA LEU A 467 -21.52 -8.81 85.60
C LEU A 467 -22.44 -9.50 84.59
#